data_AF-A0A8K1G4L4-F1
#
_entry.id   AF-A0A8K1G4L4-F1
#
_cell.length_a   1.000
_cell.length_b   1.000
_cell.length_c   1.000
_cell.angle_alpha   90.00
_cell.angle_beta   90.00
_cell.angle_gamma   90.00
#
_symmetry.space_group_name_H-M   'P 1'
#
loop_
_entity.id
_entity.type
_entity.pdbx_description
1 polymer ?
#
loop_
_entity_poly.entity_id
_entity_poly.type
_entity_poly.pdbx_seq_one_letter_code
_entity_poly.pdbx_strand_id
1 'polypeptide(L)'
;MNYPNTPWIGTSGPVSVGSLNASKIIVDAVDLGELEKIVLLISSKTECKLDIKKLHVQEATKEHPIYVFEVNEEFSVNANKPKIQREIPRSFVIRGEQQKNDIENNLNKESQVKKLTEYTIKVYTGDKRGAGTDANVHIILFGNEDKSEVFQLAHSLEHQNPFERGKVDTFKIKTKNLGSLRSIEIGHDGKGFASGWFLEKVEITDADGNSMHCFNCNRWLSKDESDGLTTVQLYPQLLDF
;
A
#
# COMPACT_ATOMS: atom_id res chain seq x y z
N MET A 1 -19.07 -28.00 24.93
CA MET A 1 -18.90 -26.90 23.96
C MET A 1 -17.42 -26.77 23.71
N ASN A 2 -16.97 -27.08 22.48
CA ASN A 2 -15.55 -27.20 22.17
C ASN A 2 -15.06 -25.94 21.46
N TYR A 3 -13.97 -25.36 21.95
CA TYR A 3 -13.19 -24.39 21.17
C TYR A 3 -12.34 -25.15 20.13
N PRO A 4 -12.18 -24.64 18.89
CA PRO A 4 -11.29 -25.24 17.92
C PRO A 4 -9.83 -25.03 18.32
N ASN A 5 -9.01 -26.08 18.19
CA ASN A 5 -7.57 -26.02 18.45
C ASN A 5 -6.87 -25.09 17.46
N THR A 6 -6.07 -24.16 17.97
CA THR A 6 -5.07 -23.44 17.16
C THR A 6 -3.75 -24.22 17.17
N PRO A 7 -3.15 -24.51 15.99
CA PRO A 7 -1.89 -25.24 15.93
C PRO A 7 -0.72 -24.36 16.40
N TRP A 8 0.08 -24.90 17.33
CA TRP A 8 1.34 -24.30 17.75
C TRP A 8 2.49 -24.80 16.87
N ILE A 9 3.35 -23.89 16.41
CA ILE A 9 4.62 -24.23 15.77
C ILE A 9 5.72 -23.40 16.43
N GLY A 10 6.78 -24.07 16.87
CA GLY A 10 8.03 -23.45 17.29
C GLY A 10 9.19 -24.21 16.66
N THR A 11 10.24 -23.49 16.27
CA THR A 11 11.47 -24.08 15.70
C THR A 11 12.64 -23.87 16.66
N SER A 12 13.62 -24.78 16.59
CA SER A 12 14.80 -24.78 17.45
C SER A 12 16.06 -24.98 16.62
N GLY A 13 16.98 -24.02 16.67
CA GLY A 13 18.25 -24.07 15.97
C GLY A 13 18.86 -22.66 15.86
N PRO A 14 20.18 -22.49 16.04
CA PRO A 14 20.82 -21.19 15.87
C PRO A 14 21.03 -20.90 14.37
N VAL A 15 20.52 -19.76 13.90
CA VAL A 15 20.82 -19.26 12.54
C VAL A 15 21.91 -18.19 12.65
N SER A 16 23.06 -18.44 12.03
CA SER A 16 24.16 -17.49 11.95
C SER A 16 23.82 -16.33 11.02
N VAL A 17 23.79 -15.11 11.53
CA VAL A 17 23.42 -13.92 10.77
C VAL A 17 24.61 -13.37 9.98
N GLY A 18 24.69 -13.74 8.69
CA GLY A 18 25.37 -12.94 7.68
C GLY A 18 24.42 -11.88 7.13
N SER A 19 24.92 -10.69 6.78
CA SER A 19 24.08 -9.58 6.30
C SER A 19 23.38 -9.90 4.97
N LEU A 20 22.09 -10.23 5.06
CA LEU A 20 21.15 -10.35 3.94
C LEU A 20 19.81 -9.79 4.42
N ASN A 21 19.32 -8.72 3.80
CA ASN A 21 18.09 -7.99 4.21
C ASN A 21 16.77 -8.73 3.88
N ALA A 22 16.79 -10.07 3.82
CA ALA A 22 15.62 -10.91 3.64
C ALA A 22 15.86 -12.30 4.26
N SER A 23 15.20 -12.59 5.39
CA SER A 23 15.23 -13.92 6.02
C SER A 23 14.13 -14.81 5.45
N LYS A 24 14.51 -15.84 4.66
CA LYS A 24 13.56 -16.86 4.20
C LYS A 24 13.37 -17.92 5.29
N ILE A 25 12.12 -18.16 5.67
CA ILE A 25 11.72 -19.24 6.57
C ILE A 25 10.85 -20.21 5.77
N ILE A 26 11.11 -21.51 5.90
CA ILE A 26 10.29 -22.58 5.33
C ILE A 26 9.68 -23.35 6.50
N VAL A 27 8.38 -23.66 6.40
CA VAL A 27 7.62 -24.36 7.44
C VAL A 27 6.78 -25.43 6.75
N ASP A 28 6.78 -26.64 7.30
CA ASP A 28 5.91 -27.71 6.82
C ASP A 28 4.45 -27.41 7.25
N ALA A 29 3.53 -27.45 6.30
CA ALA A 29 2.11 -27.20 6.51
C ALA A 29 1.25 -28.16 5.67
N VAL A 30 0.08 -28.51 6.21
CA VAL A 30 -1.02 -29.10 5.43
C VAL A 30 -1.68 -27.97 4.63
N ASP A 31 -2.23 -28.28 3.44
CA ASP A 31 -2.82 -27.32 2.49
C ASP A 31 -3.55 -26.17 3.20
N LEU A 32 -3.01 -24.96 3.03
CA LEU A 32 -3.36 -23.77 3.79
C LEU A 32 -4.67 -23.13 3.30
N GLY A 33 -5.18 -23.54 2.13
CA GLY A 33 -6.34 -22.91 1.51
C GLY A 33 -6.13 -21.41 1.24
N GLU A 34 -7.19 -20.62 1.43
CA GLU A 34 -7.09 -19.16 1.35
C GLU A 34 -6.72 -18.56 2.72
N LEU A 35 -5.51 -18.00 2.83
CA LEU A 35 -5.04 -17.34 4.05
C LEU A 35 -5.67 -15.94 4.20
N GLU A 36 -6.45 -15.71 5.26
CA GLU A 36 -7.01 -14.40 5.59
C GLU A 36 -6.17 -13.60 6.61
N LYS A 37 -5.36 -14.28 7.42
CA LYS A 37 -4.53 -13.71 8.48
C LYS A 37 -3.40 -14.65 8.87
N ILE A 38 -2.38 -14.12 9.54
CA ILE A 38 -1.35 -14.88 10.26
C ILE A 38 -1.30 -14.46 11.72
N VAL A 39 -0.82 -15.35 12.57
CA VAL A 39 -0.50 -15.05 13.97
C VAL A 39 1.00 -15.24 14.16
N LEU A 40 1.72 -14.14 14.37
CA LEU A 40 3.13 -14.19 14.74
C LEU A 40 3.25 -14.45 16.24
N LEU A 41 4.01 -15.49 16.60
CA LEU A 41 4.42 -15.76 17.97
C LEU A 41 5.94 -15.62 18.05
N ILE A 42 6.41 -14.60 18.75
CA ILE A 42 7.84 -14.27 18.87
C ILE A 42 8.25 -14.50 20.32
N SER A 43 9.32 -15.28 20.54
CA SER A 43 9.87 -15.51 21.87
C SER A 43 11.38 -15.68 21.80
N SER A 44 12.07 -15.30 22.87
CA SER A 44 13.53 -15.35 22.95
C SER A 44 13.99 -15.68 24.36
N LYS A 45 15.14 -16.36 24.48
CA LYS A 45 15.81 -16.63 25.76
C LYS A 45 16.67 -15.46 26.25
N THR A 46 17.00 -14.54 25.36
CA THR A 46 17.78 -13.32 25.61
C THR A 46 16.98 -12.10 25.15
N GLU A 47 17.40 -10.90 25.56
CA GLU A 47 16.82 -9.68 24.97
C GLU A 47 17.06 -9.66 23.45
N CYS A 48 16.02 -9.29 22.70
CA CYS A 48 16.05 -9.28 21.24
C CYS A 48 15.06 -8.25 20.69
N LYS A 49 15.45 -7.59 19.60
CA LYS A 49 14.59 -6.71 18.80
C LYS A 49 14.47 -7.27 17.39
N LEU A 50 13.25 -7.31 16.87
CA LEU A 50 12.95 -7.77 15.52
C LEU A 50 12.02 -6.78 14.83
N ASP A 51 12.56 -6.00 13.89
CA ASP A 51 11.78 -5.14 13.01
C ASP A 51 11.26 -5.96 11.82
N ILE A 52 9.95 -6.04 11.65
CA ILE A 52 9.31 -6.73 10.52
C ILE A 52 8.53 -5.70 9.73
N LYS A 53 8.89 -5.48 8.46
CA LYS A 53 8.13 -4.64 7.54
C LYS A 53 7.03 -5.41 6.80
N LYS A 54 7.39 -6.57 6.23
CA LYS A 54 6.52 -7.32 5.33
C LYS A 54 6.85 -8.82 5.40
N LEU A 55 5.82 -9.65 5.29
CA LEU A 55 5.94 -11.10 5.18
C LEU A 55 5.26 -11.58 3.90
N HIS A 56 5.98 -12.37 3.11
CA HIS A 56 5.45 -13.07 1.94
C HIS A 56 5.27 -14.54 2.32
N VAL A 57 4.03 -15.02 2.27
CA VAL A 57 3.68 -16.42 2.53
C VAL A 57 3.22 -17.04 1.22
N GLN A 58 3.88 -18.11 0.82
CA GLN A 58 3.66 -18.80 -0.44
C GLN A 58 3.76 -20.30 -0.16
N GLU A 59 2.86 -21.08 -0.73
CA GLU A 59 2.98 -22.54 -0.67
C GLU A 59 4.18 -22.97 -1.52
N ALA A 60 5.12 -23.71 -0.94
CA ALA A 60 6.42 -23.98 -1.57
C ALA A 60 6.35 -24.71 -2.93
N THR A 61 5.23 -25.38 -3.20
CA THR A 61 4.90 -26.13 -4.43
C THR A 61 4.20 -25.28 -5.50
N LYS A 62 3.72 -24.07 -5.18
CA LYS A 62 2.93 -23.21 -6.07
C LYS A 62 3.63 -21.87 -6.26
N GLU A 63 3.86 -21.45 -7.50
CA GLU A 63 4.41 -20.11 -7.77
C GLU A 63 3.45 -18.98 -7.34
N HIS A 64 2.15 -19.26 -7.34
CA HIS A 64 1.08 -18.34 -6.96
C HIS A 64 -0.09 -19.12 -6.32
N PRO A 65 -0.90 -18.51 -5.45
CA PRO A 65 -0.79 -17.14 -4.94
C PRO A 65 0.35 -16.93 -3.93
N ILE A 66 0.89 -15.71 -3.90
CA ILE A 66 1.73 -15.21 -2.80
C ILE A 66 0.87 -14.29 -1.93
N TYR A 67 0.65 -14.65 -0.68
CA TYR A 67 -0.05 -13.84 0.31
C TYR A 67 0.93 -12.87 0.96
N VAL A 68 0.56 -11.59 1.03
CA VAL A 68 1.40 -10.54 1.61
C VAL A 68 0.74 -9.95 2.86
N PHE A 69 1.53 -9.85 3.92
CA PHE A 69 1.16 -9.28 5.21
C PHE A 69 2.13 -8.14 5.51
N GLU A 70 1.64 -6.90 5.48
CA GLU A 70 2.36 -5.71 5.94
C GLU A 70 2.28 -5.64 7.46
N VAL A 71 3.46 -5.56 8.10
CA VAL A 71 3.62 -5.66 9.55
C VAL A 71 4.04 -4.32 10.12
N ASN A 72 5.10 -3.72 9.54
CA ASN A 72 5.66 -2.42 9.89
C ASN A 72 5.84 -2.16 11.41
N GLU A 73 6.17 -3.19 12.19
CA GLU A 73 6.20 -3.16 13.67
C GLU A 73 7.55 -3.69 14.21
N GLU A 74 8.12 -3.01 15.22
CA GLU A 74 9.30 -3.50 15.97
C GLU A 74 8.85 -4.34 17.18
N PHE A 75 9.22 -5.62 17.19
CA PHE A 75 8.95 -6.53 18.30
C PHE A 75 10.16 -6.60 19.24
N SER A 76 10.03 -6.05 20.45
CA SER A 76 11.04 -6.11 21.52
C SER A 76 10.68 -7.17 22.57
N VAL A 77 11.48 -8.23 22.67
CA VAL A 77 11.33 -9.33 23.65
C VAL A 77 12.44 -9.25 24.70
N ASN A 78 12.08 -9.32 25.98
CA ASN A 78 13.04 -9.31 27.10
C ASN A 78 12.53 -10.14 28.29
N ALA A 79 13.26 -10.15 29.41
CA ALA A 79 12.90 -10.95 30.60
C ALA A 79 11.50 -10.63 31.17
N ASN A 80 11.02 -9.40 31.03
CA ASN A 80 9.70 -8.96 31.51
C ASN A 80 8.58 -9.27 30.50
N LYS A 81 8.91 -9.37 29.22
CA LYS A 81 7.98 -9.73 28.13
C LYS A 81 8.62 -10.82 27.24
N PRO A 82 8.77 -12.07 27.73
CA PRO A 82 9.54 -13.12 27.05
C PRO A 82 8.83 -13.73 25.83
N LYS A 83 7.55 -13.40 25.63
CA LYS A 83 6.73 -13.79 24.47
C LYS A 83 5.86 -12.64 24.00
N ILE A 84 5.69 -12.51 22.69
CA ILE A 84 4.75 -11.62 22.02
C ILE A 84 3.90 -12.46 21.08
N GLN A 85 2.60 -12.17 21.03
CA GLN A 85 1.69 -12.66 20.01
C GLN A 85 1.09 -11.47 19.25
N ARG A 86 1.06 -11.53 17.91
CA ARG A 86 0.46 -10.51 17.07
C ARG A 86 -0.38 -11.17 15.97
N GLU A 87 -1.66 -10.86 15.92
CA GLU A 87 -2.50 -11.19 14.77
C GLU A 87 -2.33 -10.11 13.70
N ILE A 88 -2.11 -10.53 12.46
CA ILE A 88 -1.85 -9.66 11.31
C ILE A 88 -2.79 -10.10 10.17
N PRO A 89 -3.75 -9.27 9.76
CA PRO A 89 -4.63 -9.58 8.64
C PRO A 89 -3.84 -9.57 7.33
N ARG A 90 -4.32 -10.36 6.35
CA ARG A 90 -3.81 -10.32 4.98
C ARG A 90 -3.94 -8.90 4.42
N SER A 91 -2.85 -8.40 3.84
CA SER A 91 -2.84 -7.11 3.15
C SER A 91 -3.25 -7.27 1.68
N PHE A 92 -2.61 -8.17 0.93
CA PHE A 92 -2.96 -8.44 -0.48
C PHE A 92 -2.51 -9.84 -0.95
N VAL A 93 -2.91 -10.22 -2.16
CA VAL A 93 -2.56 -11.50 -2.81
C VAL A 93 -1.98 -11.23 -4.20
N ILE A 94 -0.77 -11.70 -4.45
CA ILE A 94 -0.18 -11.73 -5.80
C ILE A 94 -0.66 -13.03 -6.46
N ARG A 95 -1.59 -12.94 -7.42
CA ARG A 95 -2.04 -14.06 -8.25
C ARG A 95 -1.31 -13.97 -9.60
N GLY A 96 -0.87 -15.11 -10.13
CA GLY A 96 -0.08 -15.14 -11.37
C GLY A 96 -0.92 -14.81 -12.60
N GLU A 97 -0.32 -14.15 -13.59
CA GLU A 97 -0.94 -13.97 -14.90
C GLU A 97 -1.11 -15.33 -15.58
N GLN A 98 -2.36 -15.74 -15.84
CA GLN A 98 -2.63 -16.91 -16.67
C GLN A 98 -2.33 -16.57 -18.14
N GLN A 99 -1.19 -17.06 -18.65
CA GLN A 99 -0.93 -17.17 -20.08
C GLN A 99 -0.89 -18.64 -20.51
N LYS A 100 -1.30 -18.88 -21.77
CA LYS A 100 -1.49 -20.16 -22.50
C LYS A 100 -2.83 -20.86 -22.21
N ASN A 101 -3.60 -21.42 -23.17
CA ASN A 101 -3.57 -21.53 -24.65
C ASN A 101 -5.06 -21.82 -25.11
N ASP A 102 -5.53 -21.83 -26.37
CA ASP A 102 -4.89 -21.66 -27.68
C ASP A 102 -5.83 -21.13 -28.81
N ILE A 103 -5.21 -20.50 -29.81
CA ILE A 103 -5.50 -20.46 -31.27
C ILE A 103 -6.91 -20.19 -31.88
N GLU A 104 -8.05 -20.70 -31.39
CA GLU A 104 -9.23 -20.85 -32.29
C GLU A 104 -10.27 -19.71 -32.36
N ASN A 105 -10.34 -18.78 -31.40
CA ASN A 105 -11.38 -17.72 -31.38
C ASN A 105 -10.91 -16.33 -31.84
N ASN A 106 -10.06 -16.30 -32.88
CA ASN A 106 -9.50 -15.06 -33.45
C ASN A 106 -10.46 -14.34 -34.42
N LEU A 107 -11.75 -14.24 -34.06
CA LEU A 107 -12.81 -13.60 -34.87
C LEU A 107 -13.72 -12.63 -34.09
N ASN A 108 -13.63 -12.54 -32.76
CA ASN A 108 -14.46 -11.67 -31.93
C ASN A 108 -13.63 -10.68 -31.08
N LYS A 109 -12.62 -10.03 -31.68
CA LYS A 109 -11.67 -9.17 -30.93
C LYS A 109 -11.75 -7.68 -31.26
N GLU A 110 -12.97 -7.15 -31.27
CA GLU A 110 -13.24 -5.72 -31.00
C GLU A 110 -14.63 -5.58 -30.35
N SER A 111 -14.81 -4.57 -29.49
CA SER A 111 -16.05 -4.30 -28.72
C SER A 111 -16.32 -5.09 -27.42
N GLN A 112 -15.28 -5.50 -26.69
CA GLN A 112 -15.35 -5.48 -25.21
C GLN A 112 -14.73 -4.16 -24.74
N VAL A 113 -15.56 -3.11 -24.61
CA VAL A 113 -15.13 -1.84 -24.04
C VAL A 113 -14.70 -2.11 -22.60
N LYS A 114 -13.39 -2.00 -22.31
CA LYS A 114 -12.91 -2.02 -20.92
C LYS A 114 -13.60 -0.88 -20.17
N LYS A 115 -14.59 -1.22 -19.33
CA LYS A 115 -15.30 -0.25 -18.49
C LYS A 115 -14.27 0.38 -17.55
N LEU A 116 -13.93 1.63 -17.81
CA LEU A 116 -13.04 2.41 -16.94
C LEU A 116 -13.85 2.99 -15.78
N THR A 117 -13.25 2.97 -14.59
CA THR A 117 -13.77 3.66 -13.40
C THR A 117 -13.19 5.08 -13.40
N GLU A 118 -14.06 6.08 -13.28
CA GLU A 118 -13.65 7.46 -13.03
C GLU A 118 -13.38 7.66 -11.53
N TYR A 119 -12.33 8.39 -11.19
CA TYR A 119 -12.07 8.84 -9.82
C TYR A 119 -11.95 10.36 -9.82
N THR A 120 -12.62 11.01 -8.88
CA THR A 120 -12.46 12.44 -8.60
C THR A 120 -11.50 12.60 -7.42
N ILE A 121 -10.39 13.30 -7.64
CA ILE A 121 -9.29 13.48 -6.68
C ILE A 121 -9.23 14.96 -6.31
N LYS A 122 -9.39 15.30 -5.03
CA LYS A 122 -9.13 16.64 -4.50
C LYS A 122 -7.83 16.64 -3.74
N VAL A 123 -6.92 17.53 -4.11
CA VAL A 123 -5.61 17.68 -3.45
C VAL A 123 -5.62 18.99 -2.67
N TYR A 124 -5.31 18.92 -1.37
CA TYR A 124 -5.29 20.07 -0.46
C TYR A 124 -3.84 20.47 -0.19
N THR A 125 -3.43 21.63 -0.69
CA THR A 125 -2.12 22.22 -0.38
C THR A 125 -2.27 23.13 0.83
N GLY A 126 -1.56 22.85 1.91
CA GLY A 126 -1.82 23.53 3.19
C GLY A 126 -1.44 25.02 3.20
N ASP A 127 -2.02 25.78 4.12
CA ASP A 127 -1.77 27.22 4.25
C ASP A 127 -0.49 27.55 5.05
N LYS A 128 0.67 27.07 4.57
CA LYS A 128 1.99 27.44 5.12
C LYS A 128 2.78 28.33 4.16
N ARG A 129 3.66 29.18 4.70
CA ARG A 129 4.54 30.01 3.86
C ARG A 129 5.43 29.09 3.01
N GLY A 130 5.36 29.25 1.68
CA GLY A 130 6.10 28.41 0.73
C GLY A 130 5.48 27.04 0.46
N ALA A 131 4.23 26.79 0.89
CA ALA A 131 3.60 25.48 0.78
C ALA A 131 3.31 24.99 -0.65
N GLY A 132 3.21 25.90 -1.63
CA GLY A 132 2.86 25.55 -3.01
C GLY A 132 4.04 25.12 -3.86
N THR A 133 3.79 24.44 -4.97
CA THR A 133 4.86 23.91 -5.84
C THR A 133 4.51 24.03 -7.33
N ASP A 134 5.50 24.39 -8.14
CA ASP A 134 5.46 24.31 -9.61
C ASP A 134 6.04 22.97 -10.14
N ALA A 135 6.31 22.00 -9.26
CA ALA A 135 6.84 20.68 -9.63
C ALA A 135 5.76 19.77 -10.23
N ASN A 136 6.15 18.75 -11.02
CA ASN A 136 5.19 17.87 -11.65
C ASN A 136 4.64 16.84 -10.64
N VAL A 137 3.45 17.12 -10.11
CA VAL A 137 2.75 16.25 -9.15
C VAL A 137 2.13 15.03 -9.86
N HIS A 138 2.33 13.86 -9.27
CA HIS A 138 1.82 12.58 -9.76
C HIS A 138 1.15 11.77 -8.65
N ILE A 139 0.23 10.87 -9.04
CA ILE A 139 -0.46 9.95 -8.14
C ILE A 139 -0.59 8.55 -8.74
N ILE A 140 -0.56 7.54 -7.87
CA ILE A 140 -0.93 6.14 -8.16
C ILE A 140 -2.01 5.72 -7.16
N LEU A 141 -3.10 5.13 -7.65
CA LEU A 141 -4.16 4.55 -6.81
C LEU A 141 -3.94 3.06 -6.63
N PHE A 142 -4.09 2.56 -5.40
CA PHE A 142 -4.01 1.13 -5.08
C PHE A 142 -5.33 0.67 -4.47
N GLY A 143 -6.05 -0.18 -5.18
CA GLY A 143 -7.20 -0.90 -4.63
C GLY A 143 -6.83 -2.31 -4.17
N ASN A 144 -7.83 -3.12 -3.82
CA ASN A 144 -7.63 -4.51 -3.40
C ASN A 144 -7.54 -5.51 -4.57
N GLU A 145 -7.97 -5.13 -5.77
CA GLU A 145 -7.94 -5.97 -6.96
C GLU A 145 -6.77 -5.60 -7.88
N ASP A 146 -6.46 -4.31 -8.00
CA ASP A 146 -5.40 -3.81 -8.88
C ASP A 146 -4.88 -2.42 -8.45
N LYS A 147 -3.80 -1.94 -9.08
CA LYS A 147 -3.31 -0.57 -9.01
C LYS A 147 -3.42 0.16 -10.34
N SER A 148 -3.53 1.48 -10.30
CA SER A 148 -3.51 2.30 -11.51
C SER A 148 -2.11 2.41 -12.13
N GLU A 149 -2.08 2.95 -13.35
CA GLU A 149 -0.94 3.65 -13.92
C GLU A 149 -0.59 4.93 -13.11
N VAL A 150 0.55 5.55 -13.45
CA VAL A 150 0.94 6.85 -12.88
C VAL A 150 0.17 7.95 -13.60
N PHE A 151 -0.63 8.72 -12.86
CA PHE A 151 -1.31 9.90 -13.37
C PHE A 151 -0.55 11.17 -13.02
N GLN A 152 -0.29 12.01 -14.03
CA GLN A 152 0.20 13.38 -13.84
C GLN A 152 -0.98 14.31 -13.59
N LEU A 153 -0.95 15.07 -12.50
CA LEU A 153 -2.04 15.95 -12.08
C LEU A 153 -1.83 17.38 -12.60
N ALA A 154 -1.79 17.54 -13.93
CA ALA A 154 -1.39 18.80 -14.58
C ALA A 154 -2.56 19.79 -14.83
N HIS A 155 -3.82 19.33 -14.78
CA HIS A 155 -4.99 20.11 -15.18
C HIS A 155 -6.08 20.04 -14.11
N SER A 156 -6.05 21.01 -13.18
CA SER A 156 -7.09 21.22 -12.18
C SER A 156 -8.39 21.73 -12.84
N LEU A 157 -9.53 21.36 -12.28
CA LEU A 157 -10.84 21.83 -12.76
C LEU A 157 -11.13 23.27 -12.32
N GLU A 158 -10.47 23.75 -11.27
CA GLU A 158 -10.68 25.07 -10.67
C GLU A 158 -9.59 26.09 -11.03
N HIS A 159 -8.33 25.67 -11.18
CA HIS A 159 -7.18 26.58 -11.26
C HIS A 159 -6.26 26.28 -12.46
N GLN A 160 -5.71 27.35 -13.07
CA GLN A 160 -4.73 27.23 -14.15
C GLN A 160 -3.31 26.88 -13.63
N ASN A 161 -2.94 27.37 -12.44
CA ASN A 161 -1.78 26.87 -11.70
C ASN A 161 -2.29 26.07 -10.48
N PRO A 162 -2.21 24.74 -10.50
CA PRO A 162 -2.59 23.90 -9.36
C PRO A 162 -1.50 23.87 -8.28
N PHE A 163 -1.81 23.31 -7.11
CA PHE A 163 -0.90 23.11 -5.97
C PHE A 163 -0.36 24.39 -5.35
N GLU A 164 -1.13 25.48 -5.49
CA GLU A 164 -0.84 26.75 -4.84
C GLU A 164 -1.13 26.72 -3.34
N ARG A 165 -0.41 27.55 -2.57
CA ARG A 165 -0.57 27.64 -1.11
C ARG A 165 -2.04 27.87 -0.71
N GLY A 166 -2.56 27.02 0.18
CA GLY A 166 -3.92 27.15 0.70
C GLY A 166 -5.01 26.90 -0.35
N LYS A 167 -4.68 26.27 -1.47
CA LYS A 167 -5.65 25.90 -2.53
C LYS A 167 -6.02 24.42 -2.45
N VAL A 168 -7.18 24.15 -3.03
CA VAL A 168 -7.72 22.82 -3.26
C VAL A 168 -7.91 22.66 -4.76
N ASP A 169 -7.36 21.60 -5.32
CA ASP A 169 -7.40 21.32 -6.76
C ASP A 169 -8.09 19.99 -7.03
N THR A 170 -9.12 20.00 -7.86
CA THR A 170 -9.84 18.79 -8.26
C THR A 170 -9.34 18.30 -9.61
N PHE A 171 -9.09 16.99 -9.70
CA PHE A 171 -8.71 16.28 -10.91
C PHE A 171 -9.67 15.12 -11.16
N LYS A 172 -9.84 14.74 -12.43
CA LYS A 172 -10.58 13.54 -12.84
C LYS A 172 -9.66 12.62 -13.62
N ILE A 173 -9.53 11.38 -13.16
CA ILE A 173 -8.77 10.32 -13.83
C ILE A 173 -9.68 9.14 -14.18
N LYS A 174 -9.32 8.39 -15.20
CA LYS A 174 -10.02 7.16 -15.61
C LYS A 174 -9.02 6.04 -15.75
N THR A 175 -9.22 4.96 -15.01
CA THR A 175 -8.38 3.77 -15.05
C THR A 175 -9.26 2.51 -15.03
N LYS A 176 -8.67 1.33 -15.12
CA LYS A 176 -9.34 0.05 -14.90
C LYS A 176 -9.98 0.00 -13.50
N ASN A 177 -10.95 -0.89 -13.29
CA ASN A 177 -11.47 -1.12 -11.95
C ASN A 177 -10.34 -1.60 -11.02
N LEU A 178 -10.19 -0.95 -9.86
CA LEU A 178 -9.17 -1.27 -8.85
C LEU A 178 -9.77 -2.09 -7.67
N GLY A 179 -11.09 -2.25 -7.64
CA GLY A 179 -11.84 -2.66 -6.46
C GLY A 179 -11.98 -1.51 -5.46
N SER A 180 -12.16 -1.84 -4.18
CA SER A 180 -12.15 -0.89 -3.06
C SER A 180 -10.77 -0.25 -2.91
N LEU A 181 -10.71 1.08 -2.87
CA LEU A 181 -9.47 1.84 -2.71
C LEU A 181 -8.84 1.57 -1.32
N ARG A 182 -7.53 1.33 -1.28
CA ARG A 182 -6.78 0.92 -0.07
C ARG A 182 -5.65 1.86 0.31
N SER A 183 -4.97 2.47 -0.66
CA SER A 183 -3.91 3.45 -0.43
C SER A 183 -3.63 4.24 -1.71
N ILE A 184 -2.87 5.31 -1.59
CA ILE A 184 -2.34 6.10 -2.71
C ILE A 184 -0.84 6.32 -2.53
N GLU A 185 -0.10 6.38 -3.64
CA GLU A 185 1.22 7.00 -3.69
C GLU A 185 1.04 8.38 -4.32
N ILE A 186 1.51 9.44 -3.67
CA ILE A 186 1.48 10.80 -4.23
C ILE A 186 2.81 11.50 -4.01
N GLY A 187 3.27 12.25 -5.00
CA GLY A 187 4.55 12.94 -4.93
C GLY A 187 4.81 13.86 -6.12
N HIS A 188 6.04 14.36 -6.22
CA HIS A 188 6.48 15.23 -7.31
C HIS A 188 7.91 14.94 -7.75
N ASP A 189 8.29 15.44 -8.92
CA ASP A 189 9.61 15.20 -9.53
C ASP A 189 10.75 16.10 -9.01
N GLY A 190 10.44 17.05 -8.12
CA GLY A 190 11.40 17.98 -7.52
C GLY A 190 12.03 18.96 -8.50
N LYS A 191 11.38 19.23 -9.65
CA LYS A 191 11.79 20.30 -10.58
C LYS A 191 11.15 21.63 -10.20
N GLY A 192 11.68 22.72 -10.75
CA GLY A 192 11.28 24.08 -10.42
C GLY A 192 12.15 24.71 -9.32
N PHE A 193 11.94 25.99 -9.05
CA PHE A 193 12.58 26.68 -7.94
C PHE A 193 11.72 26.51 -6.68
N ALA A 194 12.33 26.25 -5.53
CA ALA A 194 11.62 25.98 -4.27
C ALA A 194 10.52 24.90 -4.41
N SER A 195 10.84 23.78 -5.06
CA SER A 195 9.89 22.70 -5.40
C SER A 195 9.26 21.96 -4.20
N GLY A 196 9.63 22.30 -2.97
CA GLY A 196 9.11 21.68 -1.76
C GLY A 196 7.61 21.98 -1.59
N TRP A 197 6.82 20.95 -1.28
CA TRP A 197 5.36 21.03 -1.29
C TRP A 197 4.77 20.60 0.04
N PHE A 198 3.93 21.43 0.67
CA PHE A 198 3.23 21.04 1.90
C PHE A 198 1.85 20.45 1.56
N LEU A 199 1.82 19.12 1.40
CA LEU A 199 0.58 18.37 1.19
C LEU A 199 -0.15 18.25 2.54
N GLU A 200 -1.37 18.80 2.61
CA GLU A 200 -2.24 18.66 3.78
C GLU A 200 -2.94 17.31 3.74
N LYS A 201 -3.72 17.05 2.69
CA LYS A 201 -4.47 15.79 2.48
C LYS A 201 -4.89 15.61 1.02
N VAL A 202 -5.36 14.40 0.71
CA VAL A 202 -6.04 14.08 -0.55
C VAL A 202 -7.41 13.48 -0.22
N GLU A 203 -8.47 13.89 -0.91
CA GLU A 203 -9.78 13.24 -0.86
C GLU A 203 -10.08 12.59 -2.21
N ILE A 204 -10.57 11.35 -2.21
CA ILE A 204 -10.89 10.62 -3.45
C ILE A 204 -12.30 10.04 -3.37
N THR A 205 -13.07 10.27 -4.44
CA THR A 205 -14.42 9.72 -4.62
C THR A 205 -14.45 8.84 -5.88
N ASP A 206 -15.08 7.67 -5.78
CA ASP A 206 -15.32 6.76 -6.91
C ASP A 206 -16.43 7.27 -7.86
N ALA A 207 -16.51 6.67 -9.05
CA ALA A 207 -17.44 7.07 -10.12
C ALA A 207 -18.93 6.98 -9.70
N ASP A 208 -19.25 6.08 -8.79
CA ASP A 208 -20.62 5.83 -8.34
C ASP A 208 -21.00 6.73 -7.14
N GLY A 209 -20.06 7.52 -6.61
CA GLY A 209 -20.25 8.42 -5.47
C GLY A 209 -20.45 7.71 -4.13
N ASN A 210 -20.18 6.40 -4.07
CA ASN A 210 -20.51 5.55 -2.93
C ASN A 210 -19.43 5.56 -1.85
N SER A 211 -18.17 5.80 -2.23
CA SER A 211 -17.02 5.80 -1.31
C SER A 211 -16.26 7.12 -1.40
N MET A 212 -16.11 7.81 -0.28
CA MET A 212 -15.21 8.96 -0.12
C MET A 212 -14.08 8.58 0.84
N HIS A 213 -12.85 8.66 0.36
CA HIS A 213 -11.65 8.29 1.11
C HIS A 213 -10.80 9.54 1.39
N CYS A 214 -10.46 9.78 2.65
CA CYS A 214 -9.60 10.89 3.08
C CYS A 214 -8.20 10.38 3.47
N PHE A 215 -7.17 10.91 2.83
CA PHE A 215 -5.76 10.53 2.98
C PHE A 215 -4.97 11.72 3.55
N ASN A 216 -4.81 11.76 4.88
CA ASN A 216 -4.09 12.86 5.53
C ASN A 216 -2.56 12.68 5.42
N CYS A 217 -1.85 13.77 5.11
CA CYS A 217 -0.39 13.82 5.00
C CYS A 217 0.22 14.79 6.01
N ASN A 218 -0.23 16.05 5.97
CA ASN A 218 0.22 17.16 6.83
C ASN A 218 1.76 17.31 6.92
N ARG A 219 2.44 17.13 5.79
CA ARG A 219 3.91 17.07 5.71
C ARG A 219 4.45 17.81 4.49
N TRP A 220 5.66 18.33 4.62
CA TRP A 220 6.49 18.70 3.47
C TRP A 220 6.96 17.47 2.71
N LEU A 221 6.69 17.44 1.41
CA LEU A 221 7.36 16.61 0.43
C LEU A 221 8.47 17.47 -0.20
N SER A 222 9.69 17.37 0.32
CA SER A 222 10.86 18.10 -0.19
C SER A 222 12.15 17.36 0.13
N LYS A 223 13.24 17.67 -0.59
CA LYS A 223 14.57 17.07 -0.38
C LYS A 223 15.35 17.68 0.79
N ASP A 224 14.96 18.88 1.20
CA ASP A 224 15.60 19.72 2.23
C ASP A 224 14.73 19.91 3.48
N GLU A 225 13.49 19.38 3.50
CA GLU A 225 12.57 19.43 4.64
C GLU A 225 12.01 18.05 5.02
N SER A 226 11.46 17.95 6.23
CA SER A 226 10.89 16.74 6.84
C SER A 226 11.84 15.52 6.82
N ASP A 227 11.60 14.52 5.97
CA ASP A 227 12.40 13.30 5.83
C ASP A 227 13.20 13.24 4.51
N GLY A 228 13.22 14.35 3.74
CA GLY A 228 13.93 14.41 2.47
C GLY A 228 13.22 13.72 1.30
N LEU A 229 11.98 13.24 1.49
CA LEU A 229 11.22 12.52 0.47
C LEU A 229 10.30 13.47 -0.31
N THR A 230 10.21 13.28 -1.64
CA THR A 230 9.28 14.00 -2.52
C THR A 230 8.03 13.20 -2.89
N THR A 231 7.88 11.99 -2.33
CA THR A 231 6.79 11.04 -2.57
C THR A 231 6.43 10.33 -1.27
N VAL A 232 5.14 10.05 -1.05
CA VAL A 232 4.63 9.40 0.15
C VAL A 232 3.49 8.41 -0.18
N GLN A 233 3.48 7.25 0.50
CA GLN A 233 2.32 6.35 0.52
C GLN A 233 1.36 6.78 1.64
N LEU A 234 0.10 7.03 1.30
CA LEU A 234 -0.95 7.39 2.25
C LEU A 234 -2.05 6.33 2.27
N TYR A 235 -2.62 6.11 3.44
CA TYR A 235 -3.72 5.18 3.69
C TYR A 235 -4.96 5.97 4.10
N PRO A 236 -6.18 5.50 3.78
CA PRO A 236 -7.39 6.24 4.10
C PRO A 236 -7.61 6.22 5.61
N GLN A 237 -8.02 7.35 6.17
CA GLN A 237 -8.49 7.36 7.55
C GLN A 237 -9.76 6.51 7.65
N LEU A 238 -9.81 5.64 8.66
CA LEU A 238 -11.07 5.10 9.13
C LEU A 238 -11.88 6.27 9.68
N LEU A 239 -13.09 6.46 9.15
CA LEU A 239 -14.07 7.34 9.78
C LEU A 239 -14.60 6.59 11.00
N ASP A 240 -14.15 6.99 12.18
CA ASP A 240 -14.74 6.55 13.43
C ASP A 240 -16.18 7.07 13.51
N PHE A 241 -17.14 6.15 13.57
CA PHE A 241 -18.58 6.40 13.73
C PHE A 241 -19.04 5.96 15.13
#